data_AF-A0A2D6D334-F1
#
_entry.id   AF-A0A2D6D334-F1
#
_cell.length_a   1.000
_cell.length_b   1.000
_cell.length_c   1.000
_cell.angle_alpha   90.00
_cell.angle_beta   90.00
_cell.angle_gamma   90.00
#
_symmetry.space_group_name_H-M   'P 1'
#
loop_
_entity.id
_entity.type
_entity.pdbx_description
1 polymer ?
#
loop_
_entity_poly.entity_id
_entity_poly.type
_entity_poly.pdbx_seq_one_letter_code
_entity_poly.pdbx_strand_id
1 'polypeptide(L)'
;MRAGVYREAIILTRSGKPGLPITFRGESGAVVTGADIVTGWERVPGDMPIYRAPWSHRFIINHTPEGVPIEHHPDDAPVWGRAEQVIVGERQLAPVGSVDEMRAIWPKLGAANDARRIPSAADPSTWAGAFTADTDAGYLYILLADGADPNGDGMTVQASARGLIFGTNPWMNREGVEHVHVSGFVFRYAASFPQRAAVWLHGANNVLERCRIEEMSGGGVSVAGVMRDCVTRDNGHVGGGADGDSFLNENCLWQGNSWKPINRQWDAGAYKMARVDGGVFRNCLFWENGGPGLWLDIDVANVLITECGFVGNELSGLFIEISHDITVTDSLFAANGVGRAVEVEGATWAVGGIQIAESMDCVITGNTVVENKDGITLREQGPRVLDDVPFYNRGHKIVGNVCALNKGYQLALWYDNAFFGWHPAERDEFGTPEAYRAHLLDTDEQLYDPAQQGMDISHNLYWAEDRPVRFLYGTPWRPGHREFDALDAFREHTAFGVGSVVEDPAFEDEEGGSVERAPGRAGWQTAPQDLDRWRSVLDIAP
;
A
#
# COMPACT_ATOMS: atom_id res chain seq x y z
N MET A 1 23.67 -19.28 5.18
CA MET A 1 24.41 -18.08 5.58
C MET A 1 24.32 -18.01 7.10
N ARG A 2 25.45 -17.83 7.77
CA ARG A 2 25.49 -17.81 9.24
C ARG A 2 24.91 -16.50 9.76
N ALA A 3 24.63 -16.44 11.06
CA ALA A 3 24.30 -15.19 11.73
C ALA A 3 25.38 -14.13 11.45
N GLY A 4 24.96 -12.91 11.10
CA GLY A 4 25.87 -11.82 10.73
C GLY A 4 25.25 -10.82 9.76
N VAL A 5 25.93 -9.69 9.59
CA VAL A 5 25.52 -8.61 8.68
C VAL A 5 26.33 -8.70 7.39
N TYR A 6 25.65 -8.97 6.29
CA TYR A 6 26.17 -9.06 4.93
C TYR A 6 25.85 -7.76 4.19
N ARG A 7 26.88 -6.94 3.94
CA ARG A 7 26.78 -5.66 3.23
C ARG A 7 27.08 -5.87 1.75
N GLU A 8 26.20 -6.60 1.08
CA GLU A 8 26.38 -7.01 -0.32
C GLU A 8 25.03 -7.12 -1.04
N ALA A 9 25.08 -7.16 -2.37
CA ALA A 9 23.93 -7.51 -3.20
C ALA A 9 24.10 -8.93 -3.73
N ILE A 10 23.15 -9.81 -3.41
CA ILE A 10 23.15 -11.20 -3.86
C ILE A 10 22.37 -11.27 -5.18
N ILE A 11 23.07 -11.15 -6.30
CA ILE A 11 22.47 -11.11 -7.63
C ILE A 11 22.34 -12.52 -8.22
N LEU A 12 21.11 -12.91 -8.58
CA LEU A 12 20.82 -14.23 -9.14
C LEU A 12 20.93 -14.22 -10.66
N THR A 13 21.71 -15.17 -11.19
CA THR A 13 21.99 -15.29 -12.63
C THR A 13 21.65 -16.66 -13.20
N ARG A 14 21.15 -17.58 -12.37
CA ARG A 14 20.85 -18.96 -12.75
C ARG A 14 19.61 -19.47 -12.03
N SER A 15 18.85 -20.31 -12.73
CA SER A 15 17.68 -21.02 -12.19
C SER A 15 18.09 -22.35 -11.54
N GLY A 16 17.28 -22.80 -10.58
CA GLY A 16 17.21 -24.19 -10.16
C GLY A 16 16.47 -25.05 -11.18
N LYS A 17 16.01 -26.22 -10.73
CA LYS A 17 15.17 -27.12 -11.53
C LYS A 17 13.98 -27.60 -10.70
N PRO A 18 12.88 -28.07 -11.32
CA PRO A 18 11.80 -28.74 -10.60
C PRO A 18 12.36 -29.86 -9.71
N GLY A 19 12.03 -29.83 -8.42
CA GLY A 19 12.52 -30.78 -7.41
C GLY A 19 13.99 -30.62 -6.98
N LEU A 20 14.74 -29.69 -7.59
CA LEU A 20 16.13 -29.36 -7.28
C LEU A 20 16.33 -27.83 -7.29
N PRO A 21 15.69 -27.09 -6.36
CA PRO A 21 15.79 -25.64 -6.32
C PRO A 21 17.17 -25.18 -5.86
N ILE A 22 17.58 -23.98 -6.28
CA ILE A 22 18.70 -23.28 -5.63
C ILE A 22 18.17 -22.73 -4.31
N THR A 23 18.77 -23.15 -3.19
CA THR A 23 18.29 -22.78 -1.86
C THR A 23 19.25 -21.82 -1.15
N PHE A 24 18.74 -20.67 -0.73
CA PHE A 24 19.38 -19.74 0.19
C PHE A 24 18.68 -19.84 1.54
N ARG A 25 19.47 -20.13 2.59
CA ARG A 25 18.98 -20.20 3.97
C ARG A 25 19.83 -19.36 4.89
N GLY A 26 19.23 -18.41 5.58
CA GLY A 26 19.82 -17.67 6.69
C GLY A 26 19.60 -18.41 8.02
N GLU A 27 20.62 -18.41 8.87
CA GLU A 27 20.46 -18.71 10.30
C GLU A 27 19.82 -17.50 11.01
N SER A 28 19.27 -17.70 12.21
CA SER A 28 18.74 -16.59 13.02
C SER A 28 19.79 -15.49 13.19
N GLY A 29 19.44 -14.25 12.85
CA GLY A 29 20.36 -13.11 12.82
C GLY A 29 21.16 -12.92 11.51
N ALA A 30 20.86 -13.66 10.44
CA ALA A 30 21.40 -13.37 9.10
C ALA A 30 20.72 -12.14 8.48
N VAL A 31 21.48 -11.05 8.33
CA VAL A 31 21.00 -9.78 7.78
C VAL A 31 21.71 -9.48 6.46
N VAL A 32 20.97 -9.27 5.38
CA VAL A 32 21.49 -8.68 4.14
C VAL A 32 21.08 -7.21 4.12
N THR A 33 22.04 -6.30 3.97
CA THR A 33 21.77 -4.87 4.02
C THR A 33 22.31 -4.12 2.82
N GLY A 34 21.52 -3.13 2.38
CA GLY A 34 21.95 -2.20 1.33
C GLY A 34 22.90 -1.12 1.83
N ALA A 35 23.08 -0.95 3.15
CA ALA A 35 23.86 0.13 3.72
C ALA A 35 25.32 -0.25 4.06
N ASP A 36 26.21 0.73 3.93
CA ASP A 36 27.61 0.65 4.35
C ASP A 36 27.89 1.56 5.54
N ILE A 37 28.90 1.20 6.33
CA ILE A 37 29.39 2.07 7.41
C ILE A 37 30.15 3.22 6.77
N VAL A 38 29.76 4.44 7.10
CA VAL A 38 30.41 5.65 6.63
C VAL A 38 31.37 6.14 7.72
N THR A 39 32.64 6.31 7.36
CA THR A 39 33.71 6.76 8.25
C THR A 39 34.45 7.95 7.64
N GLY A 40 35.39 8.54 8.40
CA GLY A 40 36.18 9.67 7.91
C GLY A 40 35.40 10.97 7.85
N TRP A 41 34.53 11.22 8.83
CA TRP A 41 33.71 12.41 8.88
C TRP A 41 34.56 13.65 9.21
N GLU A 42 34.54 14.63 8.31
CA GLU A 42 35.19 15.91 8.48
C GLU A 42 34.18 16.97 8.92
N ARG A 43 34.52 17.75 9.96
CA ARG A 43 33.69 18.88 10.37
C ARG A 43 33.74 19.98 9.30
N VAL A 44 32.58 20.42 8.84
CA VAL A 44 32.44 21.57 7.94
C VAL A 44 32.79 22.85 8.71
N PRO A 45 33.60 23.77 8.16
CA PRO A 45 33.90 25.05 8.82
C PRO A 45 32.62 25.84 9.14
N GLY A 46 32.55 26.37 10.36
CA GLY A 46 31.43 27.15 10.86
C GLY A 46 31.03 26.79 12.29
N ASP A 47 29.98 27.46 12.77
CA ASP A 47 29.51 27.35 14.15
C ASP A 47 28.61 26.13 14.38
N MET A 48 27.94 25.62 13.34
CA MET A 48 27.08 24.44 13.44
C MET A 48 27.87 23.12 13.35
N PRO A 49 27.48 22.05 14.06
CA PRO A 49 28.16 20.76 14.06
C PRO A 49 27.79 19.92 12.82
N ILE A 50 28.01 20.47 11.63
CA ILE A 50 27.79 19.77 10.36
C ILE A 50 29.06 19.01 10.01
N TYR A 51 28.90 17.75 9.64
CA TYR A 51 29.98 16.88 9.21
C TYR A 51 29.74 16.40 7.79
N ARG A 52 30.81 16.11 7.05
CA ARG A 52 30.74 15.52 5.72
C ARG A 52 31.69 14.34 5.58
N ALA A 53 31.33 13.39 4.74
CA ALA A 53 32.21 12.30 4.31
C ALA A 53 32.19 12.18 2.79
N PRO A 54 33.26 11.65 2.16
CA PRO A 54 33.24 11.34 0.73
C PRO A 54 32.05 10.43 0.38
N TRP A 55 31.34 10.77 -0.69
CA TRP A 55 30.17 10.05 -1.16
C TRP A 55 30.29 9.75 -2.64
N SER A 56 30.51 8.48 -2.97
CA SER A 56 30.68 8.02 -4.35
C SER A 56 29.40 7.52 -5.01
N HIS A 57 28.27 7.52 -4.30
CA HIS A 57 27.03 6.98 -4.82
C HIS A 57 26.21 8.07 -5.50
N ARG A 58 25.74 7.76 -6.70
CA ARG A 58 24.74 8.54 -7.43
C ARG A 58 23.69 7.56 -7.93
N PHE A 59 22.52 7.56 -7.29
CA PHE A 59 21.43 6.67 -7.68
C PHE A 59 20.65 7.33 -8.81
N ILE A 60 20.52 6.63 -9.94
CA ILE A 60 19.87 7.16 -11.14
C ILE A 60 18.68 6.27 -11.47
N ILE A 61 17.48 6.84 -11.46
CA ILE A 61 16.27 6.11 -11.79
C ILE A 61 16.04 6.08 -13.31
N ASN A 62 16.32 7.20 -13.98
CA ASN A 62 16.17 7.40 -15.41
C ASN A 62 17.03 8.57 -15.90
N HIS A 63 16.95 8.92 -17.18
CA HIS A 63 17.56 10.13 -17.74
C HIS A 63 16.50 10.97 -18.49
N THR A 64 16.67 12.29 -18.52
CA THR A 64 15.88 13.16 -19.39
C THR A 64 16.18 12.85 -20.87
N PRO A 65 15.37 13.31 -21.84
CA PRO A 65 15.67 13.18 -23.27
C PRO A 65 17.05 13.72 -23.67
N GLU A 66 17.56 14.73 -22.94
CA GLU A 66 18.88 15.34 -23.13
C GLU A 66 20.01 14.56 -22.44
N GLY A 67 19.69 13.46 -21.76
CA GLY A 67 20.65 12.60 -21.07
C GLY A 67 21.03 13.07 -19.66
N VAL A 68 20.25 13.99 -19.06
CA VAL A 68 20.50 14.44 -17.68
C VAL A 68 20.05 13.34 -16.71
N PRO A 69 20.89 12.91 -15.75
CA PRO A 69 20.50 11.93 -14.75
C PRO A 69 19.33 12.41 -13.88
N ILE A 70 18.34 11.54 -13.66
CA ILE A 70 17.24 11.76 -12.73
C ILE A 70 17.50 10.93 -11.46
N GLU A 71 17.61 11.59 -10.31
CA GLU A 71 18.04 10.99 -9.03
C GLU A 71 16.91 10.83 -8.00
N HIS A 72 15.67 11.12 -8.39
CA HIS A 72 14.50 10.98 -7.56
C HIS A 72 13.32 10.50 -8.39
N HIS A 73 12.32 9.93 -7.72
CA HIS A 73 11.02 9.66 -8.29
C HIS A 73 9.99 9.57 -7.17
N PRO A 74 8.83 10.23 -7.27
CA PRO A 74 8.35 11.06 -8.38
C PRO A 74 8.90 12.50 -8.40
N ASP A 75 8.70 13.20 -9.51
CA ASP A 75 9.17 14.58 -9.75
C ASP A 75 8.56 15.61 -8.78
N ASP A 76 7.35 15.36 -8.26
CA ASP A 76 6.67 16.22 -7.28
C ASP A 76 7.18 16.02 -5.84
N ALA A 77 8.10 15.08 -5.61
CA ALA A 77 8.71 14.79 -4.31
C ALA A 77 10.24 14.67 -4.39
N PRO A 78 10.99 15.71 -4.81
CA PRO A 78 12.41 15.59 -5.18
C PRO A 78 13.36 15.27 -4.02
N VAL A 79 12.94 15.47 -2.76
CA VAL A 79 13.71 15.06 -1.56
C VAL A 79 13.33 13.65 -1.11
N TRP A 80 12.04 13.36 -1.03
CA TRP A 80 11.53 12.08 -0.53
C TRP A 80 11.65 10.95 -1.55
N GLY A 81 11.55 11.27 -2.83
CA GLY A 81 11.70 10.36 -3.96
C GLY A 81 13.15 9.92 -4.21
N ARG A 82 14.12 10.50 -3.49
CA ARG A 82 15.51 10.05 -3.51
C ARG A 82 15.66 8.68 -2.84
N ALA A 83 16.67 7.95 -3.31
CA ALA A 83 16.98 6.60 -2.84
C ALA A 83 17.83 6.59 -1.56
N GLU A 84 18.60 7.64 -1.28
CA GLU A 84 19.49 7.69 -0.13
C GLU A 84 18.73 7.61 1.21
N GLN A 85 19.32 6.91 2.18
CA GLN A 85 18.94 6.96 3.60
C GLN A 85 20.22 6.97 4.43
N VAL A 86 20.18 7.65 5.57
CA VAL A 86 21.26 7.64 6.57
C VAL A 86 20.70 7.21 7.91
N ILE A 87 21.39 6.28 8.56
CA ILE A 87 20.99 5.62 9.80
C ILE A 87 22.10 5.79 10.83
N VAL A 88 21.74 6.21 12.04
CA VAL A 88 22.64 6.32 13.19
C VAL A 88 22.14 5.38 14.28
N GLY A 89 22.94 4.36 14.59
CA GLY A 89 22.45 3.21 15.36
C GLY A 89 21.33 2.50 14.61
N GLU A 90 20.10 2.62 15.11
CA GLU A 90 18.87 2.10 14.46
C GLU A 90 17.88 3.21 14.07
N ARG A 91 18.30 4.48 14.12
CA ARG A 91 17.44 5.64 13.85
C ARG A 91 17.79 6.30 12.52
N GLN A 92 16.79 6.57 11.70
CA GLN A 92 16.97 7.29 10.43
C GLN A 92 17.15 8.80 10.65
N LEU A 93 17.92 9.43 9.77
CA LEU A 93 18.07 10.88 9.68
C LEU A 93 17.10 11.46 8.64
N ALA A 94 16.64 12.70 8.85
CA ALA A 94 15.74 13.38 7.94
C ALA A 94 16.45 13.73 6.62
N PRO A 95 15.93 13.34 5.44
CA PRO A 95 16.46 13.84 4.18
C PRO A 95 16.11 15.33 4.03
N VAL A 96 17.09 16.15 3.65
CA VAL A 96 16.88 17.56 3.27
C VAL A 96 17.57 17.87 1.95
N GLY A 97 17.08 18.88 1.24
CA GLY A 97 17.55 19.23 -0.11
C GLY A 97 18.91 19.93 -0.15
N SER A 98 19.36 20.50 0.97
CA SER A 98 20.65 21.22 1.03
C SER A 98 21.22 21.34 2.44
N VAL A 99 22.49 21.75 2.52
CA VAL A 99 23.13 22.11 3.79
C VAL A 99 22.45 23.32 4.45
N ASP A 100 21.89 24.26 3.68
CA ASP A 100 21.17 25.39 4.25
C ASP A 100 19.84 24.97 4.88
N GLU A 101 19.12 24.05 4.26
CA GLU A 101 17.93 23.43 4.88
C GLU A 101 18.31 22.64 6.14
N MET A 102 19.44 21.93 6.13
CA MET A 102 19.98 21.23 7.30
C MET A 102 20.20 22.19 8.49
N ARG A 103 20.76 23.38 8.22
CA ARG A 103 20.93 24.43 9.23
C ARG A 103 19.57 24.93 9.75
N ALA A 104 18.60 25.10 8.86
CA ALA A 104 17.29 25.63 9.19
C ALA A 104 16.44 24.65 10.02
N ILE A 105 16.56 23.34 9.78
CA ILE A 105 15.78 22.32 10.49
C ILE A 105 16.37 21.98 11.87
N TRP A 106 17.67 22.16 12.08
CA TRP A 106 18.37 21.74 13.31
C TRP A 106 17.69 22.14 14.62
N PRO A 107 17.23 23.41 14.82
CA PRO A 107 16.59 23.81 16.07
C PRO A 107 15.26 23.10 16.35
N LYS A 108 14.69 22.43 15.34
CA LYS A 108 13.45 21.66 15.41
C LYS A 108 13.68 20.16 15.60
N LEU A 109 14.92 19.69 15.42
CA LEU A 109 15.29 18.30 15.66
C LEU A 109 15.32 18.03 17.17
N GLY A 110 14.97 16.82 17.60
CA GLY A 110 14.67 16.55 19.00
C GLY A 110 15.25 15.25 19.55
N ALA A 111 15.36 15.21 20.89
CA ALA A 111 15.54 13.97 21.64
C ALA A 111 14.21 13.20 21.60
N ALA A 112 14.10 12.24 20.69
CA ALA A 112 12.90 11.42 20.56
C ALA A 112 12.55 10.75 21.90
N ASN A 113 11.41 11.13 22.48
CA ASN A 113 10.66 10.28 23.42
C ASN A 113 9.69 9.36 22.67
N ASP A 114 9.88 9.23 21.36
CA ASP A 114 8.98 8.54 20.47
C ASP A 114 9.39 7.07 20.36
N ALA A 115 8.47 6.18 20.69
CA ALA A 115 8.67 4.74 20.56
C ALA A 115 8.52 4.25 19.10
N ARG A 116 8.14 5.12 18.15
CA ARG A 116 8.04 4.77 16.73
C ARG A 116 9.40 4.41 16.15
N ARG A 117 9.44 3.30 15.40
CA ARG A 117 10.62 2.84 14.68
C ARG A 117 10.97 3.76 13.51
N ILE A 118 9.94 4.26 12.81
CA ILE A 118 10.07 5.23 11.73
C ILE A 118 9.68 6.63 12.23
N PRO A 119 10.56 7.64 12.08
CA PRO A 119 10.23 9.03 12.39
C PRO A 119 9.08 9.57 11.54
N SER A 120 8.35 10.56 12.06
CA SER A 120 7.28 11.21 11.30
C SER A 120 7.86 12.25 10.34
N ALA A 121 7.54 12.12 9.06
CA ALA A 121 7.91 13.13 8.06
C ALA A 121 7.31 14.52 8.35
N ALA A 122 6.16 14.58 9.03
CA ALA A 122 5.48 15.82 9.41
C ALA A 122 6.04 16.46 10.70
N ASP A 123 6.75 15.70 11.53
CA ASP A 123 7.30 16.17 12.81
C ASP A 123 8.83 16.02 12.86
N PRO A 124 9.58 17.11 12.55
CA PRO A 124 11.04 17.14 12.63
C PRO A 124 11.62 16.70 13.98
N SER A 125 10.88 16.84 15.08
CA SER A 125 11.38 16.50 16.42
C SER A 125 11.59 15.00 16.64
N THR A 126 11.01 14.16 15.78
CA THR A 126 11.14 12.70 15.82
C THR A 126 12.45 12.18 15.21
N TRP A 127 13.13 13.00 14.41
CA TRP A 127 14.33 12.60 13.67
C TRP A 127 15.60 12.71 14.52
N ALA A 128 16.53 11.76 14.34
CA ALA A 128 17.80 11.73 15.08
C ALA A 128 18.85 12.75 14.57
N GLY A 129 18.50 13.48 13.52
CA GLY A 129 19.41 14.33 12.76
C GLY A 129 18.86 14.57 11.37
N ALA A 130 19.63 15.23 10.54
CA ALA A 130 19.33 15.45 9.13
C ALA A 130 20.55 15.11 8.25
N PHE A 131 20.30 14.77 6.99
CA PHE A 131 21.34 14.50 6.00
C PHE A 131 21.00 15.10 4.63
N THR A 132 22.02 15.37 3.83
CA THR A 132 21.86 15.68 2.40
C THR A 132 23.03 15.12 1.61
N ALA A 133 22.74 14.54 0.44
CA ALA A 133 23.73 14.00 -0.46
C ALA A 133 23.94 14.98 -1.61
N ASP A 134 25.12 15.60 -1.67
CA ASP A 134 25.56 16.41 -2.79
C ASP A 134 26.33 15.50 -3.76
N THR A 135 25.59 14.93 -4.71
CA THR A 135 26.12 13.95 -5.67
C THR A 135 27.02 14.58 -6.73
N ASP A 136 26.88 15.88 -6.98
CA ASP A 136 27.76 16.62 -7.90
C ASP A 136 29.09 16.96 -7.23
N ALA A 137 29.08 17.35 -5.94
CA ALA A 137 30.32 17.57 -5.18
C ALA A 137 30.95 16.29 -4.63
N GLY A 138 30.20 15.18 -4.60
CA GLY A 138 30.66 13.89 -4.08
C GLY A 138 30.76 13.85 -2.56
N TYR A 139 29.83 14.48 -1.85
CA TYR A 139 29.81 14.53 -0.38
C TYR A 139 28.45 14.19 0.20
N LEU A 140 28.47 13.41 1.28
CA LEU A 140 27.33 13.20 2.17
C LEU A 140 27.52 14.08 3.39
N TYR A 141 26.56 14.96 3.67
CA TYR A 141 26.57 15.80 4.87
C TYR A 141 25.56 15.26 5.88
N ILE A 142 25.91 15.35 7.17
CA ILE A 142 25.02 15.03 8.29
C ILE A 142 25.10 16.10 9.37
N LEU A 143 24.03 16.17 10.15
CA LEU A 143 23.92 16.95 11.37
C LEU A 143 23.08 16.15 12.36
N LEU A 144 23.68 15.75 13.48
CA LEU A 144 22.96 15.02 14.53
C LEU A 144 22.13 16.00 15.39
N ALA A 145 20.96 15.57 15.84
CA ALA A 145 20.03 16.41 16.59
C ALA A 145 20.67 16.97 17.88
N ASP A 146 21.46 16.15 18.56
CA ASP A 146 22.20 16.51 19.78
C ASP A 146 23.54 17.21 19.51
N GLY A 147 23.92 17.37 18.24
CA GLY A 147 25.20 17.95 17.83
C GLY A 147 26.42 17.07 18.11
N ALA A 148 26.23 15.77 18.39
CA ALA A 148 27.32 14.85 18.66
C ALA A 148 28.27 14.68 17.45
N ASP A 149 29.53 14.35 17.74
CA ASP A 149 30.52 14.01 16.72
C ASP A 149 30.23 12.61 16.16
N PRO A 150 30.02 12.43 14.85
CA PRO A 150 29.77 11.12 14.24
C PRO A 150 30.98 10.18 14.30
N ASN A 151 32.19 10.68 14.61
CA ASN A 151 33.37 9.86 14.88
C ASN A 151 33.49 9.42 16.34
N GLY A 152 32.54 9.80 17.20
CA GLY A 152 32.56 9.47 18.62
C GLY A 152 32.52 7.97 18.90
N ASP A 153 33.12 7.55 20.02
CA ASP A 153 33.17 6.15 20.43
C ASP A 153 31.76 5.53 20.54
N GLY A 154 31.57 4.36 19.93
CA GLY A 154 30.29 3.65 19.91
C GLY A 154 29.26 4.18 18.91
N MET A 155 29.58 5.26 18.18
CA MET A 155 28.72 5.78 17.11
C MET A 155 28.91 4.93 15.84
N THR A 156 27.81 4.52 15.22
CA THR A 156 27.83 3.88 13.90
C THR A 156 26.87 4.60 12.98
N VAL A 157 27.44 5.31 12.00
CA VAL A 157 26.68 5.93 10.91
C VAL A 157 26.73 5.02 9.70
N GLN A 158 25.56 4.70 9.16
CA GLN A 158 25.40 3.89 7.96
C GLN A 158 24.63 4.68 6.91
N ALA A 159 24.92 4.44 5.64
CA ALA A 159 24.18 5.03 4.54
C ALA A 159 23.89 3.99 3.46
N SER A 160 22.69 4.03 2.89
CA SER A 160 22.25 3.10 1.85
C SER A 160 23.11 3.27 0.59
N ALA A 161 23.78 2.20 0.18
CA ALA A 161 24.76 2.17 -0.91
C ALA A 161 24.29 1.34 -2.13
N ARG A 162 23.19 0.60 -2.00
CA ARG A 162 22.72 -0.40 -2.98
C ARG A 162 21.19 -0.42 -3.06
N GLY A 163 20.64 -0.41 -4.27
CA GLY A 163 19.19 -0.42 -4.49
C GLY A 163 18.55 -1.81 -4.51
N LEU A 164 19.09 -2.73 -5.32
CA LEU A 164 18.72 -4.15 -5.29
C LEU A 164 19.73 -4.89 -4.41
N ILE A 165 19.26 -5.65 -3.42
CA ILE A 165 20.11 -6.36 -2.46
C ILE A 165 19.96 -7.89 -2.53
N PHE A 166 18.88 -8.39 -3.12
CA PHE A 166 18.71 -9.81 -3.35
C PHE A 166 17.87 -10.07 -4.61
N GLY A 167 18.31 -11.03 -5.43
CA GLY A 167 17.53 -11.54 -6.54
C GLY A 167 17.94 -10.99 -7.91
N THR A 168 16.96 -10.77 -8.79
CA THR A 168 17.12 -10.15 -10.11
C THR A 168 15.84 -9.43 -10.50
N ASN A 169 15.93 -8.48 -11.42
CA ASN A 169 14.80 -7.69 -11.89
C ASN A 169 14.71 -7.70 -13.43
N PRO A 170 13.60 -7.24 -14.03
CA PRO A 170 13.39 -7.29 -15.48
C PRO A 170 14.45 -6.52 -16.30
N TRP A 171 15.13 -5.53 -15.71
CA TRP A 171 16.20 -4.78 -16.40
C TRP A 171 17.54 -5.51 -16.40
N MET A 172 17.80 -6.34 -15.39
CA MET A 172 19.04 -7.12 -15.28
C MET A 172 18.93 -8.48 -15.96
N ASN A 173 17.77 -9.13 -15.86
CA ASN A 173 17.49 -10.41 -16.48
C ASN A 173 16.01 -10.47 -16.89
N ARG A 174 15.72 -10.27 -18.18
CA ARG A 174 14.35 -10.20 -18.71
C ARG A 174 13.53 -11.47 -18.54
N GLU A 175 14.18 -12.63 -18.51
CA GLU A 175 13.50 -13.92 -18.32
C GLU A 175 13.35 -14.27 -16.82
N GLY A 176 14.06 -13.54 -15.96
CA GLY A 176 14.14 -13.85 -14.54
C GLY A 176 14.87 -15.15 -14.22
N VAL A 177 14.64 -15.65 -13.00
CA VAL A 177 15.16 -16.92 -12.49
C VAL A 177 14.01 -17.78 -12.02
N GLU A 178 14.24 -19.10 -12.03
CA GLU A 178 13.23 -20.05 -11.61
C GLU A 178 13.73 -21.00 -10.53
N HIS A 179 12.79 -21.52 -9.73
CA HIS A 179 13.07 -22.52 -8.70
C HIS A 179 14.14 -22.07 -7.71
N VAL A 180 14.05 -20.81 -7.26
CA VAL A 180 14.89 -20.26 -6.20
C VAL A 180 14.09 -20.22 -4.90
N HIS A 181 14.64 -20.82 -3.84
CA HIS A 181 14.02 -20.85 -2.52
C HIS A 181 14.87 -20.04 -1.54
N VAL A 182 14.26 -19.05 -0.89
CA VAL A 182 14.93 -18.11 0.01
C VAL A 182 14.23 -18.13 1.36
N SER A 183 15.00 -18.31 2.44
CA SER A 183 14.42 -18.36 3.79
C SER A 183 15.34 -17.87 4.90
N GLY A 184 14.74 -17.34 5.97
CA GLY A 184 15.43 -17.03 7.23
C GLY A 184 16.32 -15.79 7.20
N PHE A 185 16.02 -14.81 6.34
CA PHE A 185 16.81 -13.59 6.20
C PHE A 185 16.07 -12.35 6.70
N VAL A 186 16.83 -11.40 7.22
CA VAL A 186 16.42 -10.00 7.33
C VAL A 186 17.06 -9.22 6.18
N PHE A 187 16.25 -8.50 5.43
CA PHE A 187 16.65 -7.58 4.37
C PHE A 187 16.35 -6.16 4.82
N ARG A 188 17.34 -5.25 4.82
CA ARG A 188 17.10 -3.84 5.23
C ARG A 188 18.02 -2.79 4.63
N TYR A 189 17.57 -1.54 4.66
CA TYR A 189 18.35 -0.34 4.28
C TYR A 189 18.86 -0.35 2.84
N ALA A 190 18.03 -0.82 1.91
CA ALA A 190 18.32 -0.65 0.49
C ALA A 190 17.99 0.78 0.03
N ALA A 191 18.85 1.33 -0.83
CA ALA A 191 18.60 2.54 -1.60
C ALA A 191 17.63 2.24 -2.77
N SER A 192 16.50 1.61 -2.48
CA SER A 192 15.47 1.36 -3.50
C SER A 192 14.72 2.65 -3.78
N PHE A 193 14.41 2.90 -5.05
CA PHE A 193 13.51 3.98 -5.42
C PHE A 193 12.06 3.60 -5.06
N PRO A 194 11.16 4.59 -4.89
CA PRO A 194 9.73 4.34 -4.97
C PRO A 194 9.38 3.49 -6.21
N GLN A 195 8.43 2.58 -6.07
CA GLN A 195 8.02 1.59 -7.09
C GLN A 195 9.10 0.58 -7.52
N ARG A 196 10.25 0.50 -6.85
CA ARG A 196 11.28 -0.51 -7.14
C ARG A 196 11.54 -1.39 -5.93
N ALA A 197 11.38 -2.70 -6.07
CA ALA A 197 11.68 -3.65 -5.00
C ALA A 197 13.19 -3.77 -4.74
N ALA A 198 13.56 -3.88 -3.45
CA ALA A 198 14.92 -4.16 -3.01
C ALA A 198 15.25 -5.67 -3.00
N VAL A 199 14.23 -6.49 -2.75
CA VAL A 199 14.27 -7.96 -2.88
C VAL A 199 13.38 -8.33 -4.05
N TRP A 200 13.95 -8.85 -5.13
CA TRP A 200 13.18 -9.09 -6.36
C TRP A 200 13.45 -10.49 -6.90
N LEU A 201 12.45 -11.37 -6.82
CA LEU A 201 12.51 -12.72 -7.38
C LEU A 201 11.71 -12.79 -8.68
N HIS A 202 12.18 -12.04 -9.69
CA HIS A 202 11.60 -12.06 -11.04
C HIS A 202 11.81 -13.41 -11.73
N GLY A 203 10.86 -13.84 -12.56
CA GLY A 203 10.85 -15.12 -13.27
C GLY A 203 9.61 -15.94 -12.92
N ALA A 204 9.79 -17.17 -12.45
CA ALA A 204 8.67 -18.03 -12.06
C ALA A 204 9.07 -19.07 -11.01
N ASN A 205 8.09 -19.68 -10.33
CA ASN A 205 8.32 -20.80 -9.42
C ASN A 205 9.33 -20.52 -8.29
N ASN A 206 9.44 -19.26 -7.86
CA ASN A 206 10.32 -18.87 -6.76
C ASN A 206 9.56 -18.90 -5.43
N VAL A 207 10.30 -19.04 -4.33
CA VAL A 207 9.75 -19.10 -2.97
C VAL A 207 10.55 -18.17 -2.06
N LEU A 208 9.85 -17.28 -1.37
CA LEU A 208 10.35 -16.48 -0.27
C LEU A 208 9.57 -16.84 1.01
N GLU A 209 10.26 -17.39 2.00
CA GLU A 209 9.59 -17.92 3.20
C GLU A 209 10.31 -17.48 4.49
N ARG A 210 9.56 -17.06 5.52
CA ARG A 210 10.14 -16.70 6.84
C ARG A 210 11.26 -15.67 6.73
N CYS A 211 10.97 -14.58 6.02
CA CYS A 211 11.90 -13.47 5.84
C CYS A 211 11.28 -12.16 6.37
N ARG A 212 12.16 -11.24 6.78
CA ARG A 212 11.81 -9.85 7.10
C ARG A 212 12.37 -8.92 6.03
N ILE A 213 11.52 -8.05 5.50
CA ILE A 213 11.88 -7.04 4.51
C ILE A 213 11.49 -5.70 5.11
N GLU A 214 12.48 -4.95 5.58
CA GLU A 214 12.19 -3.79 6.42
C GLU A 214 13.07 -2.59 6.16
N GLU A 215 12.49 -1.40 6.36
CA GLU A 215 13.20 -0.12 6.32
C GLU A 215 13.97 0.11 5.00
N MET A 216 13.40 -0.31 3.86
CA MET A 216 13.92 0.09 2.54
C MET A 216 13.56 1.55 2.26
N SER A 217 14.39 2.23 1.46
CA SER A 217 14.14 3.64 1.11
C SER A 217 12.88 3.83 0.28
N GLY A 218 12.60 2.91 -0.62
CA GLY A 218 11.44 2.93 -1.50
C GLY A 218 10.68 1.63 -1.40
N GLY A 219 10.66 0.85 -2.49
CA GLY A 219 9.97 -0.42 -2.55
C GLY A 219 10.67 -1.55 -1.77
N GLY A 220 9.87 -2.42 -1.14
CA GLY A 220 10.37 -3.55 -0.35
C GLY A 220 10.67 -4.80 -1.19
N VAL A 221 9.63 -5.53 -1.58
CA VAL A 221 9.77 -6.87 -2.18
C VAL A 221 8.84 -7.14 -3.37
N SER A 222 9.32 -7.91 -4.36
CA SER A 222 8.47 -8.47 -5.43
C SER A 222 8.88 -9.91 -5.72
N VAL A 223 7.90 -10.82 -5.85
CA VAL A 223 8.14 -12.27 -5.99
C VAL A 223 7.24 -12.88 -7.05
N ALA A 224 7.86 -13.55 -8.03
CA ALA A 224 7.16 -14.44 -8.95
C ALA A 224 7.09 -15.86 -8.40
N GLY A 225 5.99 -16.15 -7.71
CA GLY A 225 5.71 -17.44 -7.09
C GLY A 225 5.10 -17.31 -5.71
N VAL A 226 5.74 -17.89 -4.71
CA VAL A 226 5.20 -18.01 -3.34
C VAL A 226 5.93 -17.11 -2.38
N MET A 227 5.18 -16.31 -1.63
CA MET A 227 5.64 -15.61 -0.44
C MET A 227 4.83 -16.11 0.77
N ARG A 228 5.52 -16.67 1.76
CA ARG A 228 4.88 -17.30 2.93
C ARG A 228 5.53 -16.91 4.24
N ASP A 229 4.72 -16.68 5.27
CA ASP A 229 5.18 -16.41 6.65
C ASP A 229 6.23 -15.29 6.68
N CYS A 230 6.05 -14.25 5.87
CA CYS A 230 6.99 -13.13 5.76
C CYS A 230 6.42 -11.87 6.41
N VAL A 231 7.33 -10.97 6.81
CA VAL A 231 6.97 -9.65 7.34
C VAL A 231 7.62 -8.58 6.47
N THR A 232 6.79 -7.75 5.85
CA THR A 232 7.22 -6.58 5.10
C THR A 232 6.76 -5.32 5.80
N ARG A 233 7.70 -4.50 6.25
CA ARG A 233 7.34 -3.34 7.06
C ARG A 233 8.24 -2.12 6.90
N ASP A 234 7.68 -0.97 7.24
CA ASP A 234 8.44 0.27 7.41
C ASP A 234 9.20 0.71 6.14
N ASN A 235 8.78 0.25 4.96
CA ASN A 235 9.39 0.63 3.69
C ASN A 235 8.88 2.02 3.26
N GLY A 236 9.77 2.85 2.70
CA GLY A 236 9.47 4.25 2.44
C GLY A 236 8.36 4.49 1.41
N HIS A 237 8.14 3.55 0.49
CA HIS A 237 7.01 3.56 -0.43
C HIS A 237 6.27 2.22 -0.40
N VAL A 238 5.90 1.68 -1.56
CA VAL A 238 5.18 0.41 -1.68
C VAL A 238 5.89 -0.71 -0.91
N GLY A 239 5.17 -1.40 -0.03
CA GLY A 239 5.74 -2.53 0.71
C GLY A 239 6.18 -3.65 -0.23
N GLY A 240 5.34 -3.99 -1.20
CA GLY A 240 5.71 -4.91 -2.26
C GLY A 240 4.75 -4.97 -3.42
N GLY A 241 5.02 -5.91 -4.32
CA GLY A 241 4.14 -6.20 -5.44
C GLY A 241 4.26 -7.64 -5.90
N ALA A 242 3.40 -7.99 -6.87
CA ALA A 242 3.45 -9.28 -7.53
C ALA A 242 4.32 -9.17 -8.78
N ASP A 243 4.88 -10.31 -9.17
CA ASP A 243 5.58 -10.48 -10.44
C ASP A 243 5.06 -11.79 -11.05
N GLY A 244 4.70 -11.77 -12.32
CA GLY A 244 4.09 -12.93 -12.99
C GLY A 244 2.73 -13.36 -12.44
N ASP A 245 2.28 -14.50 -12.96
CA ASP A 245 0.93 -15.06 -12.78
C ASP A 245 0.90 -16.16 -11.70
N SER A 246 -0.31 -16.51 -11.25
CA SER A 246 -0.57 -17.63 -10.33
C SER A 246 0.24 -17.59 -9.02
N PHE A 247 0.40 -16.41 -8.43
CA PHE A 247 1.17 -16.22 -7.20
C PHE A 247 0.44 -16.73 -5.95
N LEU A 248 1.19 -16.91 -4.85
CA LEU A 248 0.63 -17.16 -3.53
C LEU A 248 1.27 -16.23 -2.50
N ASN A 249 0.45 -15.45 -1.80
CA ASN A 249 0.81 -14.72 -0.61
C ASN A 249 0.06 -15.31 0.59
N GLU A 250 0.77 -15.96 1.51
CA GLU A 250 0.14 -16.71 2.59
C GLU A 250 0.77 -16.36 3.94
N ASN A 251 -0.06 -16.11 4.96
CA ASN A 251 0.39 -15.82 6.33
C ASN A 251 1.38 -14.64 6.42
N CYS A 252 1.28 -13.63 5.55
CA CYS A 252 2.21 -12.51 5.54
C CYS A 252 1.66 -11.28 6.28
N LEU A 253 2.57 -10.52 6.90
CA LEU A 253 2.27 -9.22 7.50
C LEU A 253 2.83 -8.10 6.62
N TRP A 254 1.98 -7.13 6.30
CA TRP A 254 2.31 -5.92 5.55
C TRP A 254 2.00 -4.70 6.43
N GLN A 255 3.02 -4.14 7.07
CA GLN A 255 2.83 -3.18 8.17
C GLN A 255 3.57 -1.85 7.94
N GLY A 256 2.90 -0.71 8.11
CA GLY A 256 3.59 0.59 8.20
C GLY A 256 4.39 0.96 6.95
N ASN A 257 4.10 0.37 5.79
CA ASN A 257 4.75 0.73 4.54
C ASN A 257 4.21 2.06 4.03
N SER A 258 4.95 2.70 3.11
CA SER A 258 4.61 4.00 2.51
C SER A 258 4.57 5.17 3.51
N TRP A 259 5.53 5.18 4.44
CA TRP A 259 5.64 6.25 5.43
C TRP A 259 6.16 7.57 4.86
N LYS A 260 6.87 7.57 3.72
CA LYS A 260 7.31 8.81 3.09
C LYS A 260 6.08 9.60 2.62
N PRO A 261 6.08 10.94 2.69
CA PRO A 261 4.98 11.79 2.24
C PRO A 261 5.02 11.96 0.70
N ILE A 262 5.04 10.84 -0.01
CA ILE A 262 4.93 10.80 -1.46
C ILE A 262 3.45 10.60 -1.79
N ASN A 263 2.96 11.34 -2.79
CA ASN A 263 1.57 11.26 -3.21
C ASN A 263 1.16 9.80 -3.46
N ARG A 264 0.09 9.37 -2.80
CA ARG A 264 -0.35 7.96 -2.78
C ARG A 264 -0.70 7.40 -4.15
N GLN A 265 -1.05 8.27 -5.10
CA GLN A 265 -1.35 7.89 -6.48
C GLN A 265 -0.13 7.33 -7.23
N TRP A 266 1.09 7.56 -6.74
CA TRP A 266 2.32 7.00 -7.30
C TRP A 266 2.59 5.54 -6.86
N ASP A 267 1.54 4.73 -6.69
CA ASP A 267 1.66 3.31 -6.30
C ASP A 267 2.15 3.16 -4.84
N ALA A 268 1.50 3.88 -3.92
CA ALA A 268 1.74 3.72 -2.49
C ALA A 268 0.80 2.67 -1.88
N GLY A 269 1.15 2.18 -0.70
CA GLY A 269 0.38 1.20 0.05
C GLY A 269 1.25 0.05 0.56
N ALA A 270 0.59 -0.97 1.11
CA ALA A 270 1.29 -2.18 1.51
C ALA A 270 1.69 -3.02 0.31
N TYR A 271 0.79 -3.18 -0.65
CA TYR A 271 0.99 -4.04 -1.81
C TYR A 271 0.24 -3.52 -3.03
N LYS A 272 0.90 -3.44 -4.19
CA LYS A 272 0.25 -3.17 -5.47
C LYS A 272 0.63 -4.20 -6.52
N MET A 273 -0.30 -4.55 -7.40
CA MET A 273 0.01 -5.34 -8.59
C MET A 273 -0.71 -4.83 -9.84
N ALA A 274 -0.07 -5.04 -10.99
CA ALA A 274 -0.56 -4.70 -12.31
C ALA A 274 -0.30 -5.87 -13.27
N ARG A 275 -1.26 -6.17 -14.14
CA ARG A 275 -1.20 -7.16 -15.22
C ARG A 275 -0.80 -8.55 -14.70
N VAL A 276 -1.68 -9.10 -13.86
CA VAL A 276 -1.50 -10.40 -13.22
C VAL A 276 -2.75 -11.23 -13.41
N ASP A 277 -2.58 -12.47 -13.88
CA ASP A 277 -3.65 -13.46 -13.97
C ASP A 277 -3.44 -14.58 -12.95
N GLY A 278 -4.39 -14.70 -12.03
CA GLY A 278 -4.41 -15.74 -11.03
C GLY A 278 -3.53 -15.43 -9.83
N GLY A 279 -4.06 -15.66 -8.64
CA GLY A 279 -3.28 -15.58 -7.42
C GLY A 279 -4.12 -15.71 -6.18
N VAL A 280 -3.46 -15.91 -5.05
CA VAL A 280 -4.14 -16.05 -3.76
C VAL A 280 -3.45 -15.19 -2.70
N PHE A 281 -4.23 -14.36 -2.01
CA PHE A 281 -3.91 -13.88 -0.68
C PHE A 281 -4.71 -14.69 0.34
N ARG A 282 -4.01 -15.33 1.28
CA ARG A 282 -4.63 -16.10 2.35
C ARG A 282 -4.02 -15.75 3.69
N ASN A 283 -4.86 -15.43 4.68
CA ASN A 283 -4.41 -15.27 6.07
C ASN A 283 -3.32 -14.19 6.22
N CYS A 284 -3.37 -13.15 5.38
CA CYS A 284 -2.46 -12.02 5.43
C CYS A 284 -3.07 -10.88 6.25
N LEU A 285 -2.20 -10.05 6.84
CA LEU A 285 -2.60 -8.85 7.59
C LEU A 285 -1.96 -7.61 6.98
N PHE A 286 -2.79 -6.65 6.60
CA PHE A 286 -2.42 -5.35 6.02
C PHE A 286 -2.73 -4.27 7.05
N TRP A 287 -1.70 -3.80 7.76
CA TRP A 287 -1.84 -3.02 8.99
C TRP A 287 -1.18 -1.64 8.88
N GLU A 288 -1.98 -0.58 9.00
CA GLU A 288 -1.51 0.81 9.14
C GLU A 288 -0.53 1.28 8.05
N ASN A 289 -0.81 0.96 6.79
CA ASN A 289 0.02 1.43 5.67
C ASN A 289 -0.41 2.82 5.19
N GLY A 290 0.57 3.61 4.73
CA GLY A 290 0.39 4.93 4.10
C GLY A 290 -0.12 4.81 2.66
N GLY A 291 -1.37 4.41 2.49
CA GLY A 291 -2.02 4.15 1.20
C GLY A 291 -3.10 3.08 1.37
N PRO A 292 -3.49 2.36 0.30
CA PRO A 292 -4.32 1.18 0.42
C PRO A 292 -3.58 0.03 1.09
N GLY A 293 -4.32 -0.89 1.71
CA GLY A 293 -3.76 -2.16 2.19
C GLY A 293 -3.30 -3.02 1.00
N LEU A 294 -4.21 -3.26 0.05
CA LEU A 294 -3.93 -3.95 -1.21
C LEU A 294 -4.55 -3.17 -2.37
N TRP A 295 -3.78 -2.94 -3.43
CA TRP A 295 -4.22 -2.25 -4.65
C TRP A 295 -4.01 -3.15 -5.88
N LEU A 296 -5.09 -3.50 -6.57
CA LEU A 296 -5.09 -4.21 -7.84
C LEU A 296 -5.32 -3.18 -8.96
N ASP A 297 -4.33 -2.94 -9.81
CA ASP A 297 -4.34 -1.90 -10.85
C ASP A 297 -3.14 -2.06 -11.79
N ILE A 298 -3.26 -2.32 -13.08
CA ILE A 298 -4.41 -2.50 -14.00
C ILE A 298 -4.47 -3.95 -14.48
N ASP A 299 -5.60 -4.41 -15.00
CA ASP A 299 -5.74 -5.71 -15.69
C ASP A 299 -5.35 -6.90 -14.81
N VAL A 300 -5.86 -6.89 -13.57
CA VAL A 300 -5.69 -8.01 -12.66
C VAL A 300 -6.91 -8.92 -12.78
N ALA A 301 -6.67 -10.22 -12.93
CA ALA A 301 -7.70 -11.22 -13.15
C ALA A 301 -7.57 -12.42 -12.21
N ASN A 302 -8.68 -13.09 -11.90
CA ASN A 302 -8.71 -14.41 -11.24
C ASN A 302 -7.99 -14.48 -9.88
N VAL A 303 -7.98 -13.40 -9.10
CA VAL A 303 -7.36 -13.37 -7.76
C VAL A 303 -8.38 -13.70 -6.67
N LEU A 304 -7.99 -14.59 -5.75
CA LEU A 304 -8.71 -14.89 -4.51
C LEU A 304 -8.05 -14.19 -3.32
N ILE A 305 -8.82 -13.39 -2.59
CA ILE A 305 -8.44 -12.79 -1.31
C ILE A 305 -9.33 -13.42 -0.24
N THR A 306 -8.73 -14.15 0.70
CA THR A 306 -9.51 -14.89 1.69
C THR A 306 -8.86 -14.90 3.07
N GLU A 307 -9.69 -14.85 4.11
CA GLU A 307 -9.24 -14.91 5.50
C GLU A 307 -8.19 -13.83 5.83
N CYS A 308 -8.25 -12.66 5.19
CA CYS A 308 -7.27 -11.58 5.37
C CYS A 308 -7.80 -10.46 6.28
N GLY A 309 -6.90 -9.76 6.96
CA GLY A 309 -7.21 -8.56 7.74
C GLY A 309 -6.66 -7.29 7.06
N PHE A 310 -7.48 -6.26 6.95
CA PHE A 310 -7.12 -4.95 6.42
C PHE A 310 -7.50 -3.89 7.44
N VAL A 311 -6.52 -3.38 8.18
CA VAL A 311 -6.78 -2.59 9.38
C VAL A 311 -6.00 -1.29 9.38
N GLY A 312 -6.72 -0.17 9.55
CA GLY A 312 -6.09 1.12 9.84
C GLY A 312 -5.30 1.73 8.70
N ASN A 313 -5.47 1.28 7.45
CA ASN A 313 -4.74 1.82 6.30
C ASN A 313 -5.22 3.26 5.99
N GLU A 314 -4.32 4.11 5.52
CA GLU A 314 -4.59 5.54 5.27
C GLU A 314 -5.72 5.76 4.25
N LEU A 315 -5.78 4.90 3.23
CA LEU A 315 -6.85 4.88 2.22
C LEU A 315 -7.69 3.61 2.37
N SER A 316 -8.16 3.02 1.27
CA SER A 316 -9.04 1.85 1.30
C SER A 316 -8.32 0.61 1.83
N GLY A 317 -9.03 -0.29 2.51
CA GLY A 317 -8.45 -1.57 2.92
C GLY A 317 -8.02 -2.38 1.70
N LEU A 318 -8.96 -2.60 0.79
CA LEU A 318 -8.73 -3.17 -0.54
C LEU A 318 -9.22 -2.19 -1.61
N PHE A 319 -8.40 -1.97 -2.63
CA PHE A 319 -8.72 -1.18 -3.81
C PHE A 319 -8.57 -2.03 -5.07
N ILE A 320 -9.70 -2.32 -5.72
CA ILE A 320 -9.78 -3.06 -7.00
C ILE A 320 -10.04 -2.01 -8.09
N GLU A 321 -9.10 -1.79 -8.99
CA GLU A 321 -9.18 -0.80 -10.06
C GLU A 321 -8.87 -1.45 -11.42
N ILE A 322 -9.71 -1.19 -12.42
CA ILE A 322 -9.54 -1.65 -13.81
C ILE A 322 -9.17 -3.14 -13.85
N SER A 323 -9.96 -3.97 -13.17
CA SER A 323 -9.66 -5.39 -12.94
C SER A 323 -10.93 -6.25 -13.03
N HIS A 324 -10.80 -7.58 -13.10
CA HIS A 324 -11.97 -8.45 -13.24
C HIS A 324 -11.82 -9.81 -12.56
N ASP A 325 -12.94 -10.53 -12.35
CA ASP A 325 -12.94 -11.88 -11.76
C ASP A 325 -12.23 -11.98 -10.38
N ILE A 326 -12.28 -10.92 -9.59
CA ILE A 326 -11.68 -10.87 -8.25
C ILE A 326 -12.67 -11.43 -7.23
N THR A 327 -12.24 -12.40 -6.43
CA THR A 327 -13.04 -12.99 -5.34
C THR A 327 -12.49 -12.58 -3.98
N VAL A 328 -13.32 -11.99 -3.12
CA VAL A 328 -12.98 -11.56 -1.76
C VAL A 328 -13.93 -12.23 -0.79
N THR A 329 -13.41 -13.09 0.09
CA THR A 329 -14.23 -13.86 1.03
C THR A 329 -13.66 -13.92 2.45
N ASP A 330 -14.55 -14.00 3.43
CA ASP A 330 -14.21 -14.31 4.82
C ASP A 330 -13.09 -13.42 5.41
N SER A 331 -13.05 -12.14 5.01
CA SER A 331 -12.00 -11.19 5.39
C SER A 331 -12.53 -10.04 6.26
N LEU A 332 -11.64 -9.42 7.04
CA LEU A 332 -11.93 -8.27 7.92
C LEU A 332 -11.37 -6.99 7.34
N PHE A 333 -12.19 -5.95 7.27
CA PHE A 333 -11.83 -4.60 6.86
C PHE A 333 -12.22 -3.63 7.95
N ALA A 334 -11.26 -3.13 8.72
CA ALA A 334 -11.51 -2.32 9.91
C ALA A 334 -10.78 -0.97 9.89
N ALA A 335 -11.52 0.11 10.16
CA ALA A 335 -10.95 1.44 10.40
C ALA A 335 -10.02 1.96 9.27
N ASN A 336 -10.28 1.62 8.01
CA ASN A 336 -9.54 2.14 6.86
C ASN A 336 -10.09 3.51 6.42
N GLY A 337 -9.22 4.42 5.99
CA GLY A 337 -9.63 5.74 5.49
C GLY A 337 -10.02 6.75 6.56
N VAL A 338 -9.73 6.49 7.84
CA VAL A 338 -10.18 7.31 8.98
C VAL A 338 -9.07 8.09 9.69
N GLY A 339 -7.85 8.05 9.18
CA GLY A 339 -6.71 8.81 9.69
C GLY A 339 -6.09 8.28 10.98
N ARG A 340 -5.94 6.95 11.13
CA ARG A 340 -5.28 6.33 12.31
C ARG A 340 -3.75 6.39 12.26
N ALA A 341 -3.16 6.12 11.11
CA ALA A 341 -1.70 6.05 10.94
C ALA A 341 -1.06 7.36 10.44
N VAL A 342 -1.74 8.07 9.53
CA VAL A 342 -1.32 9.33 8.91
C VAL A 342 -2.57 10.21 8.67
N GLU A 343 -2.44 11.53 8.64
CA GLU A 343 -3.52 12.40 8.15
C GLU A 343 -3.90 12.02 6.72
N VAL A 344 -5.20 11.99 6.41
CA VAL A 344 -5.69 11.54 5.10
C VAL A 344 -5.44 12.64 4.06
N GLU A 345 -4.49 12.44 3.15
CA GLU A 345 -4.24 13.33 2.00
C GLU A 345 -4.93 12.82 0.72
N GLY A 346 -5.41 13.74 -0.13
CA GLY A 346 -5.89 13.44 -1.50
C GLY A 346 -7.40 13.33 -1.69
N ALA A 347 -7.81 12.93 -2.91
CA ALA A 347 -9.20 12.81 -3.32
C ALA A 347 -9.89 11.66 -2.58
N THR A 348 -10.42 11.96 -1.40
CA THR A 348 -10.98 10.96 -0.48
C THR A 348 -12.30 10.34 -0.93
N TRP A 349 -12.87 10.73 -2.06
CA TRP A 349 -14.18 10.21 -2.48
C TRP A 349 -14.06 8.73 -2.89
N ALA A 350 -15.03 7.91 -2.49
CA ALA A 350 -15.01 6.46 -2.62
C ALA A 350 -13.95 5.68 -1.81
N VAL A 351 -13.30 6.28 -0.81
CA VAL A 351 -12.45 5.49 0.11
C VAL A 351 -13.34 4.70 1.09
N GLY A 352 -13.12 3.38 1.18
CA GLY A 352 -13.87 2.51 2.08
C GLY A 352 -13.09 1.30 2.58
N GLY A 353 -13.75 0.39 3.29
CA GLY A 353 -13.13 -0.90 3.63
C GLY A 353 -12.76 -1.68 2.37
N ILE A 354 -13.71 -1.76 1.43
CA ILE A 354 -13.50 -2.32 0.08
C ILE A 354 -13.93 -1.26 -0.93
N GLN A 355 -13.04 -0.96 -1.88
CA GLN A 355 -13.29 -0.07 -3.01
C GLN A 355 -13.14 -0.83 -4.32
N ILE A 356 -14.17 -0.73 -5.16
CA ILE A 356 -14.16 -1.25 -6.52
C ILE A 356 -14.27 -0.05 -7.46
N ALA A 357 -13.39 0.04 -8.45
CA ALA A 357 -13.36 1.14 -9.41
C ALA A 357 -13.22 0.57 -10.82
N GLU A 358 -14.19 0.92 -11.67
CA GLU A 358 -14.25 0.52 -13.07
C GLU A 358 -13.79 -0.93 -13.29
N SER A 359 -14.45 -1.89 -12.63
CA SER A 359 -14.02 -3.30 -12.61
C SER A 359 -15.18 -4.22 -12.94
N MET A 360 -14.92 -5.50 -13.21
CA MET A 360 -15.95 -6.41 -13.72
C MET A 360 -16.02 -7.69 -12.91
N ASP A 361 -17.23 -8.25 -12.76
CA ASP A 361 -17.46 -9.64 -12.35
C ASP A 361 -16.82 -10.05 -11.00
N CYS A 362 -16.53 -9.08 -10.13
CA CYS A 362 -15.99 -9.33 -8.79
C CYS A 362 -17.03 -9.95 -7.85
N VAL A 363 -16.59 -10.86 -6.98
CA VAL A 363 -17.42 -11.53 -5.96
C VAL A 363 -16.92 -11.14 -4.57
N ILE A 364 -17.74 -10.40 -3.82
CA ILE A 364 -17.46 -9.92 -2.47
C ILE A 364 -18.47 -10.56 -1.52
N THR A 365 -18.04 -11.52 -0.70
CA THR A 365 -18.94 -12.33 0.13
C THR A 365 -18.41 -12.67 1.52
N GLY A 366 -19.28 -12.76 2.53
CA GLY A 366 -18.88 -13.21 3.88
C GLY A 366 -17.89 -12.29 4.61
N ASN A 367 -17.66 -11.08 4.11
CA ASN A 367 -16.68 -10.15 4.70
C ASN A 367 -17.30 -9.36 5.85
N THR A 368 -16.45 -8.95 6.80
CA THR A 368 -16.81 -8.01 7.87
C THR A 368 -16.13 -6.68 7.59
N VAL A 369 -16.94 -5.63 7.39
CA VAL A 369 -16.50 -4.30 6.94
C VAL A 369 -16.98 -3.26 7.94
N VAL A 370 -16.09 -2.85 8.85
CA VAL A 370 -16.46 -2.11 10.06
C VAL A 370 -15.61 -0.88 10.32
N GLU A 371 -16.24 0.17 10.86
CA GLU A 371 -15.57 1.40 11.31
C GLU A 371 -14.71 2.14 10.25
N ASN A 372 -14.83 1.78 8.98
CA ASN A 372 -14.10 2.41 7.88
C ASN A 372 -14.69 3.80 7.59
N LYS A 373 -14.05 4.56 6.71
CA LYS A 373 -14.65 5.79 6.16
C LYS A 373 -16.02 5.49 5.56
N ASP A 374 -16.07 4.70 4.50
CA ASP A 374 -17.29 4.07 3.98
C ASP A 374 -17.13 2.55 4.05
N GLY A 375 -18.23 1.80 4.01
CA GLY A 375 -18.20 0.33 4.00
C GLY A 375 -17.67 -0.22 2.68
N ILE A 376 -18.57 -0.67 1.81
CA ILE A 376 -18.23 -1.08 0.44
C ILE A 376 -18.54 0.07 -0.51
N THR A 377 -17.62 0.38 -1.41
CA THR A 377 -17.73 1.51 -2.34
C THR A 377 -17.51 1.06 -3.77
N LEU A 378 -18.30 1.63 -4.69
CA LEU A 378 -18.10 1.50 -6.13
C LEU A 378 -17.84 2.89 -6.70
N ARG A 379 -16.67 3.11 -7.28
CA ARG A 379 -16.29 4.35 -7.97
C ARG A 379 -16.44 4.16 -9.48
N GLU A 380 -17.15 5.07 -10.12
CA GLU A 380 -17.32 5.05 -11.58
C GLU A 380 -17.12 6.48 -12.15
N GLN A 381 -16.18 6.65 -13.06
CA GLN A 381 -15.96 7.92 -13.79
C GLN A 381 -16.33 7.83 -15.29
N GLY A 382 -16.78 6.67 -15.75
CA GLY A 382 -16.87 6.34 -17.17
C GLY A 382 -15.84 5.26 -17.53
N PRO A 383 -16.02 4.59 -18.68
CA PRO A 383 -15.27 3.39 -18.98
C PRO A 383 -13.80 3.72 -19.16
N ARG A 384 -12.94 2.99 -18.48
CA ARG A 384 -11.50 2.98 -18.74
C ARG A 384 -11.25 1.96 -19.84
N VAL A 385 -10.84 2.40 -21.02
CA VAL A 385 -10.56 1.47 -22.13
C VAL A 385 -9.12 0.99 -22.03
N LEU A 386 -8.94 -0.31 -21.87
CA LEU A 386 -7.64 -0.98 -21.90
C LEU A 386 -7.68 -2.10 -22.94
N ASP A 387 -6.75 -2.08 -23.89
CA ASP A 387 -6.62 -3.13 -24.92
C ASP A 387 -7.97 -3.43 -25.63
N ASP A 388 -8.69 -2.36 -26.02
CA ASP A 388 -10.04 -2.36 -26.62
C ASP A 388 -11.19 -2.90 -25.72
N VAL A 389 -10.90 -3.20 -24.46
CA VAL A 389 -11.90 -3.62 -23.46
C VAL A 389 -12.31 -2.41 -22.60
N PRO A 390 -13.60 -2.02 -22.57
CA PRO A 390 -14.08 -0.98 -21.68
C PRO A 390 -14.30 -1.56 -20.27
N PHE A 391 -13.50 -1.11 -19.32
CA PHE A 391 -13.65 -1.39 -17.90
C PHE A 391 -14.58 -0.35 -17.27
N TYR A 392 -15.68 -0.81 -16.68
CA TYR A 392 -16.63 -0.04 -15.87
C TYR A 392 -17.29 -1.03 -14.90
N ASN A 393 -17.84 -0.54 -13.80
CA ASN A 393 -18.45 -1.39 -12.78
C ASN A 393 -19.64 -2.18 -13.34
N ARG A 394 -19.51 -3.51 -13.43
CA ARG A 394 -20.57 -4.40 -13.90
C ARG A 394 -20.42 -5.82 -13.39
N GLY A 395 -21.53 -6.55 -13.33
CA GLY A 395 -21.55 -7.99 -13.03
C GLY A 395 -21.15 -8.38 -11.60
N HIS A 396 -20.88 -7.41 -10.73
CA HIS A 396 -20.46 -7.66 -9.36
C HIS A 396 -21.50 -8.43 -8.54
N LYS A 397 -21.02 -9.32 -7.67
CA LYS A 397 -21.83 -9.99 -6.65
C LYS A 397 -21.33 -9.55 -5.27
N ILE A 398 -22.11 -8.71 -4.59
CA ILE A 398 -21.81 -8.20 -3.25
C ILE A 398 -22.87 -8.77 -2.31
N VAL A 399 -22.59 -9.94 -1.75
CA VAL A 399 -23.61 -10.79 -1.12
C VAL A 399 -23.16 -11.28 0.25
N GLY A 400 -24.01 -11.23 1.27
CA GLY A 400 -23.69 -11.88 2.56
C GLY A 400 -22.59 -11.18 3.38
N ASN A 401 -22.35 -9.89 3.16
CA ASN A 401 -21.35 -9.13 3.93
C ASN A 401 -22.00 -8.43 5.12
N VAL A 402 -21.21 -8.21 6.18
CA VAL A 402 -21.57 -7.38 7.34
C VAL A 402 -20.90 -6.02 7.16
N CYS A 403 -21.69 -4.97 6.91
CA CYS A 403 -21.23 -3.58 6.84
C CYS A 403 -21.80 -2.81 8.04
N ALA A 404 -20.97 -2.57 9.05
CA ALA A 404 -21.44 -2.00 10.30
C ALA A 404 -20.55 -0.85 10.78
N LEU A 405 -21.13 0.16 11.44
CA LEU A 405 -20.42 1.24 12.14
C LEU A 405 -19.50 2.11 11.26
N ASN A 406 -19.46 1.93 9.93
CA ASN A 406 -18.66 2.74 9.01
C ASN A 406 -19.09 4.21 9.05
N LYS A 407 -18.15 5.16 9.17
CA LYS A 407 -18.39 6.58 9.51
C LYS A 407 -19.32 7.30 8.55
N GLY A 408 -19.20 7.03 7.26
CA GLY A 408 -20.03 7.56 6.18
C GLY A 408 -21.14 6.58 5.82
N TYR A 409 -21.08 6.05 4.60
CA TYR A 409 -22.06 5.15 4.04
C TYR A 409 -21.73 3.69 4.34
N GLN A 410 -22.75 2.85 4.53
CA GLN A 410 -22.52 1.39 4.62
C GLN A 410 -22.29 0.77 3.24
N LEU A 411 -22.92 1.34 2.21
CA LEU A 411 -22.70 1.05 0.80
C LEU A 411 -22.80 2.37 0.02
N ALA A 412 -21.81 2.66 -0.83
CA ALA A 412 -21.81 3.87 -1.64
C ALA A 412 -21.47 3.62 -3.10
N LEU A 413 -22.39 4.00 -3.99
CA LEU A 413 -22.18 4.02 -5.43
C LEU A 413 -21.73 5.44 -5.83
N TRP A 414 -20.44 5.70 -5.68
CA TRP A 414 -19.76 6.95 -6.05
C TRP A 414 -19.60 7.04 -7.59
N TYR A 415 -20.73 7.15 -8.28
CA TYR A 415 -20.77 7.27 -9.74
C TYR A 415 -20.75 8.75 -10.14
N ASP A 416 -19.66 9.16 -10.78
CA ASP A 416 -19.42 10.49 -11.33
C ASP A 416 -19.56 10.50 -12.86
N ASN A 417 -20.76 10.21 -13.34
CA ASN A 417 -21.01 10.13 -14.79
C ASN A 417 -22.33 10.83 -15.19
N ALA A 418 -22.53 10.97 -16.50
CA ALA A 418 -23.62 11.70 -17.10
C ALA A 418 -25.04 11.18 -16.77
N PHE A 419 -25.20 9.93 -16.33
CA PHE A 419 -26.50 9.41 -15.88
C PHE A 419 -27.08 10.25 -14.73
N PHE A 420 -26.20 10.75 -13.86
CA PHE A 420 -26.57 11.62 -12.74
C PHE A 420 -26.65 13.11 -13.12
N GLY A 421 -26.61 13.43 -14.41
CA GLY A 421 -26.62 14.79 -14.94
C GLY A 421 -25.24 15.44 -15.01
N TRP A 422 -25.21 16.74 -15.30
CA TRP A 422 -23.98 17.50 -15.53
C TRP A 422 -23.04 17.55 -14.30
N HIS A 423 -21.75 17.53 -14.56
CA HIS A 423 -20.70 17.80 -13.59
C HIS A 423 -20.66 19.31 -13.28
N PRO A 424 -20.27 19.75 -12.07
CA PRO A 424 -20.04 21.17 -11.80
C PRO A 424 -19.09 21.85 -12.79
N ALA A 425 -18.08 21.14 -13.29
CA ALA A 425 -17.12 21.67 -14.27
C ALA A 425 -17.74 21.90 -15.67
N GLU A 426 -18.86 21.25 -15.99
CA GLU A 426 -19.56 21.36 -17.28
C GLU A 426 -20.60 22.50 -17.27
N ARG A 427 -20.86 23.09 -16.10
CA ARG A 427 -21.87 24.16 -15.96
C ARG A 427 -21.54 25.39 -16.79
N ASP A 428 -20.26 25.74 -16.85
CA ASP A 428 -19.78 26.90 -17.61
C ASP A 428 -19.90 26.68 -19.12
N GLU A 429 -19.80 25.43 -19.58
CA GLU A 429 -19.89 25.04 -20.99
C GLU A 429 -21.35 25.06 -21.49
N PHE A 430 -22.26 24.41 -20.78
CA PHE A 430 -23.64 24.23 -21.24
C PHE A 430 -24.61 25.29 -20.73
N GLY A 431 -24.31 25.95 -19.62
CA GLY A 431 -25.08 27.04 -19.00
C GLY A 431 -26.44 26.64 -18.41
N THR A 432 -27.12 25.62 -18.96
CA THR A 432 -28.43 25.14 -18.48
C THR A 432 -28.51 23.61 -18.49
N PRO A 433 -29.29 23.00 -17.58
CA PRO A 433 -29.56 21.55 -17.61
C PRO A 433 -30.19 21.08 -18.93
N GLU A 434 -31.03 21.90 -19.56
CA GLU A 434 -31.69 21.58 -20.83
C GLU A 434 -30.69 21.50 -21.99
N ALA A 435 -29.71 22.42 -22.04
CA ALA A 435 -28.65 22.38 -23.05
C ALA A 435 -27.75 21.16 -22.88
N TYR A 436 -27.38 20.81 -21.65
CA TYR A 436 -26.61 19.59 -21.37
C TYR A 436 -27.38 18.32 -21.76
N ARG A 437 -28.68 18.24 -21.44
CA ARG A 437 -29.52 17.11 -21.87
C ARG A 437 -29.62 17.01 -23.39
N ALA A 438 -29.73 18.14 -24.08
CA ALA A 438 -29.74 18.16 -25.54
C ALA A 438 -28.41 17.66 -26.12
N HIS A 439 -27.28 18.02 -25.49
CA HIS A 439 -25.96 17.50 -25.83
C HIS A 439 -25.88 15.98 -25.65
N LEU A 440 -26.31 15.45 -24.50
CA LEU A 440 -26.31 14.00 -24.24
C LEU A 440 -27.11 13.19 -25.27
N LEU A 441 -28.21 13.77 -25.78
CA LEU A 441 -29.03 13.12 -26.82
C LEU A 441 -28.37 13.14 -28.21
N ASP A 442 -27.40 14.02 -28.44
CA ASP A 442 -26.68 14.19 -29.71
C ASP A 442 -25.30 13.50 -29.67
N THR A 443 -24.85 13.05 -28.49
CA THR A 443 -23.63 12.26 -28.30
C THR A 443 -23.93 10.78 -28.18
N ASP A 444 -22.97 9.94 -28.57
CA ASP A 444 -22.96 8.50 -28.26
C ASP A 444 -22.45 8.21 -26.82
N GLU A 445 -22.55 9.18 -25.90
CA GLU A 445 -22.07 9.01 -24.52
C GLU A 445 -22.90 7.93 -23.80
N GLN A 446 -22.21 6.88 -23.33
CA GLN A 446 -22.87 5.80 -22.61
C GLN A 446 -23.24 6.25 -21.20
N LEU A 447 -24.52 6.12 -20.85
CA LEU A 447 -25.01 6.41 -19.50
C LEU A 447 -24.88 5.16 -18.63
N TYR A 448 -24.10 5.25 -17.56
CA TYR A 448 -23.87 4.14 -16.62
C TYR A 448 -24.76 4.29 -15.40
N ASP A 449 -26.01 3.83 -15.53
CA ASP A 449 -26.92 3.60 -14.39
C ASP A 449 -26.44 2.38 -13.59
N PRO A 450 -26.04 2.52 -12.31
CA PRO A 450 -25.59 1.38 -11.50
C PRO A 450 -26.58 0.21 -11.48
N ALA A 451 -27.89 0.48 -11.44
CA ALA A 451 -28.94 -0.53 -11.35
C ALA A 451 -29.08 -1.37 -12.63
N GLN A 452 -28.52 -0.91 -13.75
CA GLN A 452 -28.57 -1.59 -15.05
C GLN A 452 -27.27 -2.31 -15.41
N GLN A 453 -26.27 -2.32 -14.53
CA GLN A 453 -24.97 -2.93 -14.80
C GLN A 453 -24.89 -4.44 -14.45
N GLY A 454 -26.04 -5.10 -14.27
CA GLY A 454 -26.09 -6.55 -14.01
C GLY A 454 -25.48 -6.97 -12.68
N MET A 455 -25.45 -6.08 -11.69
CA MET A 455 -24.92 -6.36 -10.35
C MET A 455 -25.96 -7.05 -9.47
N ASP A 456 -25.49 -7.91 -8.58
CA ASP A 456 -26.26 -8.50 -7.48
C ASP A 456 -25.72 -7.99 -6.15
N ILE A 457 -26.48 -7.10 -5.52
CA ILE A 457 -26.18 -6.58 -4.18
C ILE A 457 -27.32 -7.02 -3.28
N SER A 458 -27.12 -8.10 -2.52
CA SER A 458 -28.22 -8.78 -1.80
C SER A 458 -27.73 -9.44 -0.52
N HIS A 459 -28.65 -9.80 0.38
CA HIS A 459 -28.34 -10.57 1.59
C HIS A 459 -27.23 -9.98 2.49
N ASN A 460 -26.99 -8.68 2.44
CA ASN A 460 -26.01 -8.02 3.30
C ASN A 460 -26.67 -7.55 4.61
N LEU A 461 -25.90 -7.53 5.69
CA LEU A 461 -26.31 -6.93 6.96
C LEU A 461 -25.69 -5.54 7.07
N TYR A 462 -26.54 -4.54 7.35
CA TYR A 462 -26.13 -3.15 7.56
C TYR A 462 -26.40 -2.71 9.00
N TRP A 463 -25.48 -1.99 9.62
CA TRP A 463 -25.71 -1.46 10.97
C TRP A 463 -25.00 -0.14 11.24
N ALA A 464 -25.63 0.71 12.05
CA ALA A 464 -25.02 1.90 12.61
C ALA A 464 -25.58 2.15 14.00
N GLU A 465 -24.72 2.53 14.94
CA GLU A 465 -25.11 2.89 16.30
C GLU A 465 -25.55 4.37 16.35
N ASP A 466 -26.69 4.64 16.98
CA ASP A 466 -27.24 5.97 17.24
C ASP A 466 -27.42 6.89 16.01
N ARG A 467 -27.44 6.33 14.80
CA ARG A 467 -27.69 7.06 13.55
C ARG A 467 -28.30 6.16 12.47
N PRO A 468 -28.93 6.74 11.44
CA PRO A 468 -29.40 5.96 10.30
C PRO A 468 -28.26 5.27 9.56
N VAL A 469 -28.54 4.07 9.04
CA VAL A 469 -27.71 3.44 8.00
C VAL A 469 -27.87 4.22 6.70
N ARG A 470 -26.76 4.65 6.10
CA ARG A 470 -26.79 5.50 4.91
C ARG A 470 -26.30 4.76 3.68
N PHE A 471 -26.97 5.03 2.56
CA PHE A 471 -26.64 4.53 1.23
C PHE A 471 -26.48 5.70 0.26
N LEU A 472 -25.48 5.64 -0.62
CA LEU A 472 -25.26 6.63 -1.66
C LEU A 472 -25.52 6.04 -3.05
N TYR A 473 -26.22 6.77 -3.89
CA TYR A 473 -26.48 6.44 -5.29
C TYR A 473 -26.17 7.67 -6.18
N GLY A 474 -24.95 7.69 -6.74
CA GLY A 474 -24.40 8.81 -7.48
C GLY A 474 -23.61 9.79 -6.60
N THR A 475 -22.66 10.51 -7.18
CA THR A 475 -21.84 11.50 -6.46
C THR A 475 -22.65 12.74 -6.03
N PRO A 476 -22.48 13.27 -4.80
CA PRO A 476 -23.26 14.41 -4.30
C PRO A 476 -23.18 15.71 -5.12
N TRP A 477 -22.15 15.85 -5.95
CA TRP A 477 -21.99 17.01 -6.82
C TRP A 477 -22.75 16.93 -8.15
N ARG A 478 -23.28 15.75 -8.50
CA ARG A 478 -24.16 15.55 -9.66
C ARG A 478 -25.63 15.72 -9.25
N PRO A 479 -26.48 16.48 -9.96
CA PRO A 479 -27.85 16.79 -9.52
C PRO A 479 -28.79 15.58 -9.42
N GLY A 480 -28.48 14.49 -10.11
CA GLY A 480 -29.26 13.25 -10.11
C GLY A 480 -29.00 12.33 -8.92
N HIS A 481 -28.00 12.62 -8.09
CA HIS A 481 -27.65 11.75 -6.96
C HIS A 481 -28.81 11.61 -5.96
N ARG A 482 -28.75 10.54 -5.18
CA ARG A 482 -29.67 10.26 -4.07
C ARG A 482 -28.89 9.71 -2.89
N GLU A 483 -29.30 10.13 -1.69
CA GLU A 483 -28.90 9.52 -0.43
C GLU A 483 -30.14 8.89 0.21
N PHE A 484 -29.95 7.74 0.86
CA PHE A 484 -31.02 7.01 1.54
C PHE A 484 -30.61 6.69 2.97
N ASP A 485 -31.48 7.02 3.91
CA ASP A 485 -31.31 6.70 5.34
C ASP A 485 -32.10 5.43 5.75
N ALA A 486 -32.67 4.73 4.77
CA ALA A 486 -33.47 3.53 4.98
C ALA A 486 -33.24 2.51 3.85
N LEU A 487 -33.03 1.24 4.22
CA LEU A 487 -32.78 0.15 3.28
C LEU A 487 -33.95 -0.08 2.33
N ASP A 488 -35.20 0.02 2.81
CA ASP A 488 -36.38 -0.20 1.96
C ASP A 488 -36.49 0.87 0.86
N ALA A 489 -36.21 2.14 1.17
CA ALA A 489 -36.22 3.21 0.16
C ALA A 489 -35.10 3.02 -0.88
N PHE A 490 -33.91 2.61 -0.43
CA PHE A 490 -32.81 2.26 -1.34
C PHE A 490 -33.19 1.08 -2.25
N ARG A 491 -33.82 0.06 -1.69
CA ARG A 491 -34.28 -1.13 -2.41
C ARG A 491 -35.37 -0.81 -3.44
N GLU A 492 -36.35 0.00 -3.07
CA GLU A 492 -37.40 0.45 -4.00
C GLU A 492 -36.82 1.24 -5.17
N HIS A 493 -35.79 2.06 -4.94
CA HIS A 493 -35.18 2.87 -5.98
C HIS A 493 -34.28 2.07 -6.93
N THR A 494 -33.51 1.12 -6.41
CA THR A 494 -32.40 0.49 -7.14
C THR A 494 -32.65 -0.98 -7.49
N ALA A 495 -33.65 -1.60 -6.89
CA ALA A 495 -33.84 -3.05 -6.80
C ALA A 495 -32.71 -3.82 -6.08
N PHE A 496 -31.68 -3.14 -5.56
CA PHE A 496 -30.65 -3.72 -4.71
C PHE A 496 -31.12 -3.93 -3.27
N GLY A 497 -30.39 -4.75 -2.52
CA GLY A 497 -30.66 -5.04 -1.12
C GLY A 497 -31.75 -6.08 -0.89
N VAL A 498 -32.12 -6.87 -1.89
CA VAL A 498 -33.03 -8.02 -1.71
C VAL A 498 -32.43 -8.97 -0.67
N GLY A 499 -33.23 -9.38 0.32
CA GLY A 499 -32.77 -10.24 1.42
C GLY A 499 -31.78 -9.60 2.40
N SER A 500 -31.33 -8.36 2.16
CA SER A 500 -30.51 -7.60 3.11
C SER A 500 -31.34 -7.12 4.30
N VAL A 501 -30.68 -6.93 5.45
CA VAL A 501 -31.31 -6.51 6.71
C VAL A 501 -30.55 -5.35 7.36
N VAL A 502 -31.23 -4.62 8.25
CA VAL A 502 -30.63 -3.60 9.12
C VAL A 502 -30.75 -4.06 10.56
N GLU A 503 -29.70 -4.68 11.09
CA GLU A 503 -29.71 -5.34 12.40
C GLU A 503 -28.34 -5.23 13.07
N ASP A 504 -28.32 -5.16 14.40
CA ASP A 504 -27.08 -5.20 15.17
C ASP A 504 -26.40 -6.56 14.98
N PRO A 505 -25.15 -6.61 14.48
CA PRO A 505 -24.42 -7.86 14.31
C PRO A 505 -24.03 -8.52 15.64
N ALA A 506 -24.17 -7.84 16.78
CA ALA A 506 -23.81 -8.33 18.11
C ALA A 506 -22.38 -8.89 18.17
N PHE A 507 -21.39 -8.04 17.87
CA PHE A 507 -19.98 -8.39 18.03
C PHE A 507 -19.69 -8.68 19.52
N GLU A 508 -19.74 -9.95 19.92
CA GLU A 508 -19.37 -10.37 21.27
C GLU A 508 -17.88 -10.77 21.35
N ASP A 509 -17.25 -10.42 22.45
CA ASP A 509 -15.90 -10.81 22.86
C ASP A 509 -15.86 -12.31 23.24
N GLU A 510 -14.77 -13.01 22.85
CA GLU A 510 -14.62 -14.47 22.97
C GLU A 510 -14.75 -15.04 24.40
N GLU A 511 -14.91 -14.23 25.45
CA GLU A 511 -15.13 -14.71 26.82
C GLU A 511 -16.61 -14.99 27.19
N GLY A 512 -17.54 -14.79 26.25
CA GLY A 512 -18.97 -14.66 26.57
C GLY A 512 -19.97 -15.68 26.02
N GLY A 513 -19.59 -16.86 25.52
CA GLY A 513 -20.54 -17.96 25.28
C GLY A 513 -21.35 -17.91 23.98
N SER A 514 -20.98 -18.80 23.05
CA SER A 514 -21.71 -19.27 21.85
C SER A 514 -22.86 -18.42 21.30
N VAL A 515 -22.65 -17.80 20.13
CA VAL A 515 -23.76 -17.28 19.31
C VAL A 515 -23.63 -17.73 17.85
N GLU A 516 -24.43 -18.73 17.48
CA GLU A 516 -24.84 -19.01 16.09
C GLU A 516 -25.79 -17.90 15.60
N ARG A 517 -25.34 -16.66 15.33
CA ARG A 517 -26.20 -15.61 14.73
C ARG A 517 -25.51 -14.63 13.78
N ALA A 518 -24.47 -15.07 13.08
CA ALA A 518 -24.15 -14.54 11.76
C ALA A 518 -24.49 -15.62 10.71
N PRO A 519 -25.09 -15.28 9.55
CA PRO A 519 -25.32 -16.26 8.50
C PRO A 519 -23.97 -16.72 7.94
N GLY A 520 -23.45 -17.86 8.42
CA GLY A 520 -22.15 -18.40 7.99
C GLY A 520 -20.94 -17.77 8.69
N ARG A 521 -19.75 -18.34 8.42
CA ARG A 521 -18.44 -17.82 8.87
C ARG A 521 -18.36 -16.34 8.52
N ALA A 522 -18.20 -15.47 9.52
CA ALA A 522 -18.01 -14.04 9.29
C ALA A 522 -16.52 -13.71 9.29
N GLY A 523 -16.07 -12.83 8.39
CA GLY A 523 -14.66 -12.50 8.25
C GLY A 523 -13.91 -12.10 9.53
N TRP A 524 -14.60 -11.52 10.54
CA TRP A 524 -13.99 -11.23 11.84
C TRP A 524 -13.58 -12.48 12.65
N GLN A 525 -14.18 -13.64 12.38
CA GLN A 525 -13.86 -14.91 13.05
C GLN A 525 -12.69 -15.65 12.40
N THR A 526 -12.39 -15.34 11.13
CA THR A 526 -11.44 -16.08 10.29
C THR A 526 -10.18 -15.28 9.98
N ALA A 527 -10.29 -13.96 9.89
CA ALA A 527 -9.16 -13.09 9.60
C ALA A 527 -8.24 -12.94 10.81
N PRO A 528 -6.92 -12.88 10.60
CA PRO A 528 -6.00 -12.64 11.70
C PRO A 528 -6.04 -11.16 12.14
N GLN A 529 -6.01 -10.94 13.45
CA GLN A 529 -6.11 -9.62 14.07
C GLN A 529 -4.95 -9.32 15.04
N ASP A 530 -4.25 -10.35 15.48
CA ASP A 530 -3.19 -10.26 16.48
C ASP A 530 -1.80 -10.14 15.83
N LEU A 531 -1.16 -8.98 15.98
CA LEU A 531 0.20 -8.72 15.52
C LEU A 531 1.24 -9.64 16.20
N ASP A 532 0.95 -10.14 17.40
CA ASP A 532 1.92 -10.92 18.19
C ASP A 532 2.26 -12.26 17.52
N ARG A 533 1.34 -12.79 16.70
CA ARG A 533 1.58 -13.98 15.86
C ARG A 533 2.78 -13.83 14.93
N TRP A 534 3.09 -12.61 14.47
CA TRP A 534 4.21 -12.37 13.55
C TRP A 534 5.50 -11.96 14.24
N ARG A 535 5.50 -11.77 15.58
CA ARG A 535 6.75 -11.54 16.35
C ARG A 535 7.72 -12.71 16.17
N SER A 536 7.20 -13.94 16.15
CA SER A 536 8.00 -15.16 16.04
C SER A 536 8.53 -15.48 14.65
N VAL A 537 8.19 -14.70 13.61
CA VAL A 537 8.68 -14.96 12.24
C VAL A 537 10.22 -14.91 12.17
N LEU A 538 10.88 -14.32 13.17
CA LEU A 538 12.32 -14.48 13.40
C LEU A 538 12.72 -14.98 14.80
N ASP A 539 11.81 -15.01 15.80
CA ASP A 539 12.13 -15.54 17.14
C ASP A 539 12.11 -17.07 17.19
N ILE A 540 12.73 -17.73 16.20
CA ILE A 540 13.24 -19.08 16.41
C ILE A 540 14.49 -18.89 17.26
N ALA A 541 14.30 -18.96 18.58
CA ALA A 541 15.36 -19.12 19.57
C ALA A 541 16.35 -20.21 19.12
N PRO A 542 17.64 -20.09 19.47
CA PRO A 542 18.69 -21.01 19.04
C PRO A 542 18.40 -22.50 19.27
#